data_AF-A0A1Q9NZ83-F1
#
_entry.id   AF-A0A1Q9NZ83-F1
#
_cell.length_a   1.000
_cell.length_b   1.000
_cell.length_c   1.000
_cell.angle_alpha   90.00
_cell.angle_beta   90.00
_cell.angle_gamma   90.00
#
_symmetry.space_group_name_H-M   'P 1'
#
loop_
_entity.id
_entity.type
_entity.pdbx_description
1 polymer ?
#
loop_
_entity_poly.entity_id
_entity_poly.type
_entity_poly.pdbx_seq_one_letter_code
_entity_poly.pdbx_strand_id
1 'polypeptide(L)'
;MYIENSIVSIVNQSSLDFSVFIPLIFIIFSVTGLGKPKLRNEAELNRCLLLQLLEPGPLTQKQLIIQSELSKPNVIYAINTLVKRGNVKKIKNLGIDMRGVVYHLVS
;
A
#
# COMPACT_ATOMS: atom_id res chain seq x y z
N MET A 1 13.73 -32.04 -2.22
CA MET A 1 13.94 -30.72 -2.86
C MET A 1 12.78 -30.46 -3.82
N TYR A 2 11.58 -30.15 -3.31
CA TYR A 2 10.35 -30.03 -4.13
C TYR A 2 9.30 -29.07 -3.52
N ILE A 3 9.71 -28.06 -2.76
CA ILE A 3 8.76 -27.11 -2.12
C ILE A 3 8.89 -25.68 -2.68
N GLU A 4 10.01 -25.34 -3.30
CA GLU A 4 10.26 -23.95 -3.75
C GLU A 4 9.49 -23.55 -5.02
N ASN A 5 9.06 -24.51 -5.84
CA ASN A 5 8.42 -24.21 -7.13
C ASN A 5 6.89 -24.03 -7.07
N SER A 6 6.24 -24.29 -5.93
CA SER A 6 4.77 -24.20 -5.85
C SER A 6 4.25 -22.81 -5.45
N ILE A 7 5.06 -21.99 -4.76
CA ILE A 7 4.62 -20.65 -4.33
C ILE A 7 4.59 -19.67 -5.51
N VAL A 8 5.53 -19.81 -6.46
CA VAL A 8 5.63 -18.94 -7.63
C VAL A 8 4.44 -19.16 -8.59
N SER A 9 3.88 -20.37 -8.65
CA SER A 9 2.76 -20.68 -9.55
C SER A 9 1.41 -20.15 -9.03
N ILE A 10 1.23 -19.95 -7.72
CA ILE A 10 -0.04 -19.45 -7.15
C ILE A 10 -0.20 -17.94 -7.43
N VAL A 11 0.90 -17.21 -7.60
CA VAL A 11 0.87 -15.77 -7.87
C VAL A 11 0.45 -15.46 -9.30
N ASN A 12 0.58 -16.42 -10.23
CA ASN A 12 0.49 -16.12 -11.67
C ASN A 12 -0.87 -16.46 -12.31
N GLN A 13 -1.90 -16.82 -11.54
CA GLN A 13 -3.12 -17.37 -12.14
C GLN A 13 -4.46 -16.91 -11.58
N SER A 14 -4.50 -15.85 -10.78
CA SER A 14 -5.78 -15.33 -10.34
C SER A 14 -5.75 -13.82 -10.29
N SER A 15 -6.63 -13.22 -11.08
CA SER A 15 -7.35 -11.99 -10.76
C SER A 15 -7.84 -12.06 -9.30
N LEU A 16 -6.94 -11.80 -8.37
CA LEU A 16 -7.18 -11.92 -6.94
C LEU A 16 -8.03 -10.72 -6.53
N ASP A 17 -9.31 -11.01 -6.32
CA ASP A 17 -10.24 -10.11 -5.66
C ASP A 17 -9.59 -9.51 -4.41
N PHE A 18 -9.59 -8.17 -4.35
CA PHE A 18 -9.00 -7.35 -3.28
C PHE A 18 -9.45 -7.80 -1.87
N SER A 19 -10.60 -8.45 -1.75
CA SER A 19 -11.17 -8.97 -0.51
C SER A 19 -10.43 -10.18 0.08
N VAL A 20 -9.66 -10.92 -0.72
CA VAL A 20 -9.01 -12.18 -0.30
C VAL A 20 -7.52 -11.98 0.02
N PHE A 21 -6.89 -10.96 -0.54
CA PHE A 21 -5.44 -10.74 -0.37
C PHE A 21 -5.06 -10.21 1.01
N ILE A 22 -5.87 -9.27 1.55
CA ILE A 22 -5.68 -8.70 2.90
C ILE A 22 -5.75 -9.79 3.98
N PRO A 23 -6.77 -10.69 4.01
CA PRO A 23 -6.82 -11.75 5.02
C PRO A 23 -5.71 -12.80 4.83
N LEU A 24 -5.26 -13.08 3.60
CA LEU A 24 -4.20 -14.07 3.37
C LEU A 24 -2.86 -13.64 3.99
N ILE A 25 -2.49 -12.36 3.82
CA ILE A 25 -1.31 -11.79 4.47
C ILE A 25 -1.44 -11.93 6.00
N PHE A 26 -2.63 -11.60 6.54
CA PHE A 26 -2.89 -11.69 7.97
C PHE A 26 -2.77 -13.12 8.53
N ILE A 27 -3.22 -14.12 7.75
CA ILE A 27 -3.11 -15.54 8.10
C ILE A 27 -1.65 -15.99 8.08
N ILE A 28 -0.86 -15.62 7.06
CA ILE A 28 0.57 -15.97 6.99
C ILE A 28 1.33 -15.40 8.20
N PHE A 29 1.05 -14.15 8.59
CA PHE A 29 1.64 -13.56 9.79
C PHE A 29 1.19 -14.23 11.10
N SER A 30 -0.06 -14.71 11.15
CA SER A 30 -0.60 -15.39 12.33
C SER A 30 -0.04 -16.80 12.51
N VAL A 31 0.19 -17.53 11.41
CA VAL A 31 0.67 -18.93 11.43
C VAL A 31 2.18 -19.02 11.66
N THR A 32 2.95 -18.03 11.23
CA THR A 32 4.43 -18.08 11.31
C THR A 32 5.02 -17.70 12.66
N GLY A 33 4.22 -17.23 13.63
CA GLY A 33 4.69 -16.97 15.00
C GLY A 33 5.82 -15.93 15.10
N LEU A 34 6.01 -15.09 14.08
CA LEU A 34 7.02 -14.03 14.07
C LEU A 34 6.65 -12.97 15.12
N GLY A 35 7.37 -12.99 16.24
CA GLY A 35 7.14 -12.16 17.41
C GLY A 35 6.94 -10.68 17.09
N LYS A 36 5.93 -10.09 17.73
CA LYS A 36 5.51 -8.66 17.73
C LYS A 36 6.48 -7.68 17.06
N PRO A 37 6.35 -7.42 15.74
CA PRO A 37 6.98 -6.26 15.11
C PRO A 37 5.99 -5.09 15.18
N LYS A 38 5.62 -4.68 16.40
CA LYS A 38 4.34 -3.97 16.65
C LYS A 38 4.26 -2.52 16.15
N LEU A 39 5.33 -1.96 15.59
CA LEU A 39 5.36 -0.57 15.09
C LEU A 39 6.04 -0.42 13.72
N ARG A 40 7.15 -1.13 13.49
CA ARG A 40 7.88 -1.06 12.22
C ARG A 40 7.13 -1.76 11.09
N ASN A 41 6.45 -2.86 11.37
CA ASN A 41 5.69 -3.58 10.35
C ASN A 41 4.39 -2.88 9.98
N GLU A 42 3.73 -2.23 10.93
CA GLU A 42 2.51 -1.46 10.62
C GLU A 42 2.83 -0.27 9.71
N ALA A 43 3.91 0.47 10.00
CA ALA A 43 4.33 1.58 9.15
C ALA A 43 4.81 1.13 7.76
N GLU A 44 5.38 -0.07 7.62
CA GLU A 44 5.74 -0.67 6.32
C GLU A 44 4.49 -1.14 5.57
N LEU A 45 3.58 -1.84 6.25
CA LEU A 45 2.31 -2.30 5.69
C LEU A 45 1.47 -1.14 5.16
N ASN A 46 1.35 -0.06 5.95
CA ASN A 46 0.64 1.15 5.53
C ASN A 46 1.24 1.73 4.25
N ARG A 47 2.58 1.69 4.10
CA ARG A 47 3.25 2.18 2.89
C ARG A 47 3.01 1.27 1.68
N CYS A 48 3.10 -0.05 1.86
CA CYS A 48 2.78 -1.02 0.82
C CYS A 48 1.35 -0.84 0.32
N LEU A 49 0.40 -0.69 1.25
CA LEU A 49 -1.01 -0.47 0.93
C LEU A 49 -1.22 0.84 0.15
N LEU A 50 -0.57 1.95 0.56
CA LEU A 50 -0.65 3.20 -0.20
C LEU A 50 -0.01 3.10 -1.60
N LEU A 51 1.06 2.32 -1.77
CA LEU A 51 1.67 2.09 -3.09
C LEU A 51 0.71 1.31 -4.00
N GLN A 52 0.10 0.24 -3.49
CA GLN A 52 -0.89 -0.55 -4.23
C GLN A 52 -2.09 0.30 -4.68
N LEU A 53 -2.59 1.19 -3.82
CA LEU A 53 -3.67 2.10 -4.19
C LEU A 53 -3.27 3.10 -5.30
N LEU A 54 -1.99 3.42 -5.43
CA LEU A 54 -1.46 4.33 -6.45
C LEU A 54 -1.09 3.65 -7.77
N GLU A 55 -1.01 2.32 -7.82
CA GLU A 55 -0.77 1.55 -9.05
C GLU A 55 -1.80 1.84 -10.16
N PRO A 56 -3.12 1.85 -9.91
CA PRO A 56 -4.10 2.11 -10.96
C PRO A 56 -4.09 3.57 -11.44
N GLY A 57 -3.54 4.49 -10.65
CA GLY A 57 -3.47 5.89 -11.03
C GLY A 57 -3.27 6.86 -9.86
N PRO A 58 -3.15 8.16 -10.19
CA PRO A 58 -2.83 9.16 -9.20
C PRO A 58 -4.03 9.50 -8.31
N LEU A 59 -3.78 9.63 -7.00
CA LEU A 59 -4.83 9.85 -6.00
C LEU A 59 -4.58 11.09 -5.15
N THR A 60 -5.65 11.75 -4.73
CA THR A 60 -5.60 12.82 -3.73
C THR A 60 -5.40 12.26 -2.33
N GLN A 61 -4.92 13.08 -1.39
CA GLN A 61 -4.82 12.69 0.02
C GLN A 61 -6.16 12.19 0.58
N LYS A 62 -7.26 12.85 0.21
CA LYS A 62 -8.61 12.47 0.68
C LYS A 62 -9.01 11.09 0.17
N GLN A 63 -8.74 10.78 -1.09
CA GLN A 63 -9.00 9.46 -1.66
C GLN A 63 -8.14 8.39 -0.99
N LEU A 64 -6.84 8.67 -0.75
CA LEU A 64 -5.98 7.74 -0.02
C LEU A 64 -6.53 7.44 1.38
N ILE A 65 -7.00 8.44 2.12
CA ILE A 65 -7.61 8.23 3.44
C ILE A 65 -8.87 7.35 3.36
N ILE A 66 -9.75 7.64 2.39
CA ILE A 66 -11.02 6.91 2.24
C ILE A 66 -10.76 5.46 1.80
N GLN A 67 -9.90 5.25 0.80
CA GLN A 67 -9.67 3.93 0.21
C GLN A 67 -8.75 3.04 1.05
N SER A 68 -7.86 3.62 1.85
CA SER A 68 -6.97 2.83 2.70
C SER A 68 -7.60 2.41 4.03
N GLU A 69 -8.71 3.03 4.42
CA GLU A 69 -9.31 2.90 5.75
C GLU A 69 -8.34 3.21 6.92
N LEU A 70 -7.22 3.86 6.62
CA LEU A 70 -6.22 4.25 7.61
C LEU A 70 -6.57 5.59 8.25
N SER A 71 -6.10 5.77 9.48
CA SER A 71 -6.19 7.08 10.13
C SER A 71 -5.43 8.15 9.33
N LYS A 72 -6.00 9.36 9.28
CA LYS A 72 -5.35 10.53 8.65
C LYS A 72 -3.86 10.70 9.01
N PRO A 73 -3.42 10.61 10.29
CA PRO A 73 -2.01 10.73 10.61
C PRO A 73 -1.15 9.60 10.00
N ASN A 74 -1.66 8.37 9.96
CA ASN A 74 -0.94 7.24 9.36
C ASN A 74 -0.75 7.43 7.85
N VAL A 75 -1.80 7.89 7.14
CA VAL A 75 -1.71 8.19 5.71
C VAL A 75 -0.70 9.31 5.44
N ILE A 76 -0.77 10.41 6.21
CA ILE A 76 0.15 11.55 6.07
C ILE A 76 1.60 11.10 6.31
N TYR A 77 1.83 10.32 7.36
CA TYR A 77 3.16 9.82 7.69
C TYR A 77 3.70 8.89 6.59
N ALA A 78 2.88 7.93 6.14
CA ALA A 78 3.26 6.95 5.13
C ALA A 78 3.53 7.62 3.78
N ILE A 79 2.63 8.49 3.30
CA ILE A 79 2.79 9.16 2.01
C ILE A 79 3.98 10.12 2.00
N ASN A 80 4.22 10.86 3.09
CA ASN A 80 5.40 11.73 3.18
C ASN A 80 6.70 10.92 3.18
N THR A 81 6.70 9.75 3.82
CA THR A 81 7.85 8.83 3.78
C THR A 81 8.10 8.32 2.36
N LEU A 82 7.05 7.91 1.64
CA LEU A 82 7.16 7.45 0.25
C LEU A 82 7.65 8.56 -0.69
N VAL A 83 7.21 9.80 -0.46
CA VAL A 83 7.71 10.98 -1.19
C VAL A 83 9.18 11.22 -0.92
N LYS A 84 9.60 11.18 0.35
CA LYS A 84 11.02 11.33 0.73
C LYS A 84 11.92 10.25 0.13
N ARG A 85 11.40 9.02 -0.01
CA ARG A 85 12.11 7.89 -0.63
C ARG A 85 12.10 7.93 -2.16
N GLY A 86 11.38 8.88 -2.77
CA GLY A 86 11.28 9.00 -4.22
C GLY A 86 10.36 7.99 -4.87
N ASN A 87 9.62 7.17 -4.11
CA ASN A 87 8.63 6.22 -4.66
C ASN A 87 7.36 6.93 -5.15
N VAL A 88 7.06 8.10 -4.59
CA VAL A 88 5.85 8.87 -4.91
C VAL A 88 6.22 10.34 -5.18
N LYS A 89 5.64 10.94 -6.21
CA LYS A 89 5.73 12.38 -6.49
C LYS A 89 4.44 13.08 -6.07
N LYS A 90 4.61 14.23 -5.42
CA LYS A 90 3.53 15.13 -5.02
C LYS A 90 3.38 16.21 -6.10
N ILE A 91 2.25 16.24 -6.80
CA ILE A 91 1.96 17.19 -7.86
C ILE A 91 0.78 18.08 -7.42
N LYS A 92 0.88 19.39 -7.67
CA LYS A 92 -0.24 20.31 -7.46
C LYS A 92 -1.25 20.10 -8.59
N ASN A 93 -2.48 19.74 -8.25
CA ASN A 93 -3.57 19.67 -9.20
C ASN A 93 -4.06 21.09 -9.46
N LEU A 94 -3.79 21.61 -10.65
CA LEU A 94 -4.17 22.96 -11.06
C LEU A 94 -5.57 23.01 -11.71
N GLY A 95 -6.23 21.87 -11.92
CA GLY A 95 -7.41 21.77 -12.78
C GLY A 95 -8.77 21.88 -12.10
N ILE A 96 -8.94 21.37 -10.87
CA ILE A 96 -10.29 21.19 -10.26
C ILE A 96 -10.39 21.83 -8.87
N ASP A 97 -9.29 21.94 -8.15
CA ASP A 97 -9.24 22.59 -6.84
C ASP A 97 -7.84 23.18 -6.71
N MET A 98 -7.71 24.51 -6.67
CA MET A 98 -6.41 25.21 -6.68
C MET A 98 -5.52 24.89 -5.45
N ARG A 99 -6.02 24.06 -4.53
CA ARG A 99 -5.34 23.56 -3.33
C ARG A 99 -5.15 22.04 -3.32
N GLY A 100 -5.66 21.34 -4.33
CA GLY A 100 -5.63 19.89 -4.43
C GLY A 100 -4.22 19.39 -4.69
N VAL A 101 -3.71 18.55 -3.79
CA VAL A 101 -2.48 17.79 -4.04
C VAL A 101 -2.87 16.40 -4.50
N VAL A 102 -2.20 15.94 -5.56
CA VAL A 102 -2.31 14.59 -6.07
C VAL A 102 -0.95 13.89 -5.95
N TYR A 103 -0.99 12.61 -5.60
CA TYR A 103 0.17 11.76 -5.44
C TYR A 103 0.25 10.79 -6.61
N HIS A 104 1.43 10.68 -7.21
CA HIS A 104 1.73 9.83 -8.36
C HIS A 104 2.81 8.83 -7.97
N LEU A 105 2.66 7.56 -8.36
CA LEU A 105 3.76 6.61 -8.29
C LEU A 105 4.90 7.07 -9.21
N VAL A 106 6.15 6.89 -8.77
CA VAL A 106 7.33 7.11 -9.61
C VAL A 106 7.76 5.75 -10.14
N SER A 107 7.56 5.54 -11.45
CA SER A 107 8.12 4.42 -12.21
C SER A 107 9.60 4.64 -12.52
#